data_AF-A0A2W4RFC3-F1
#
_entry.id   AF-A0A2W4RFC3-F1
#
_cell.length_a   1.000
_cell.length_b   1.000
_cell.length_c   1.000
_cell.angle_alpha   90.00
_cell.angle_beta   90.00
_cell.angle_gamma   90.00
#
_symmetry.space_group_name_H-M   'P 1'
#
loop_
_entity.id
_entity.type
_entity.pdbx_description
1 polymer ?
#
loop_
_entity_poly.entity_id
_entity_poly.type
_entity_poly.pdbx_seq_one_letter_code
_entity_poly.pdbx_strand_id
1 'polypeptide(L)' 'PGWRYRALTSVAAYAFRRSYVPEIQAANLADMPPPAWTLLTGRLSPLSSTALRLMREGSGAVSGHTPRPSE' A
#
# COMPACT_ATOMS: atom_id res chain seq x y z
N PRO A 1 -9.22 5.44 -17.31
CA PRO A 1 -7.96 5.71 -18.07
C PRO A 1 -7.30 7.02 -17.58
N GLY A 2 -6.29 6.95 -16.69
CA GLY A 2 -5.59 8.17 -16.22
C GLY A 2 -4.94 8.08 -14.83
N TRP A 3 -5.39 7.16 -13.97
CA TRP A 3 -4.81 6.99 -12.63
C TRP A 3 -3.36 6.48 -12.65
N ARG A 4 -2.97 5.76 -13.72
CA ARG A 4 -1.64 5.18 -13.92
C ARG A 4 -0.52 6.22 -14.02
N TYR A 5 -0.81 7.40 -14.56
CA TYR A 5 0.20 8.46 -14.74
C TYR A 5 0.44 9.29 -13.47
N ARG A 6 -0.54 9.40 -12.56
CA ARG A 6 -0.37 10.21 -11.33
C ARG A 6 0.72 9.68 -10.40
N ALA A 7 0.91 8.37 -10.31
CA ALA A 7 1.97 7.79 -9.48
C ALA A 7 3.37 8.13 -10.03
N LEU A 8 3.50 8.19 -11.37
CA LEU A 8 4.75 8.59 -12.04
C LEU A 8 5.03 10.10 -11.95
N THR A 9 4.04 10.92 -11.59
CA THR A 9 4.22 12.37 -11.33
C THR A 9 4.62 12.70 -9.89
N SER A 10 4.86 11.69 -9.04
CA SER A 10 5.27 11.91 -7.65
C SER A 10 6.72 12.39 -7.54
N VAL A 11 7.06 13.04 -6.42
CA VAL A 11 8.43 13.49 -6.12
C VAL A 11 9.42 12.31 -6.12
N ALA A 12 9.02 11.16 -5.56
CA ALA A 12 9.83 9.96 -5.56
C ALA A 12 10.07 9.44 -6.99
N ALA A 13 9.03 9.40 -7.83
CA ALA A 13 9.17 9.00 -9.23
C ALA A 13 10.09 9.93 -10.01
N TYR A 14 10.05 11.24 -9.73
CA TYR A 14 10.96 12.21 -10.34
C TYR A 14 12.41 12.03 -9.87
N ALA A 15 12.61 11.84 -8.55
CA ALA A 15 13.93 11.64 -7.96
C ALA A 15 14.63 10.38 -8.49
N PHE A 16 13.88 9.29 -8.67
CA PHE A 16 14.43 8.01 -9.13
C PHE A 16 14.18 7.74 -10.63
N ARG A 17 13.76 8.74 -11.42
CA ARG A 17 13.39 8.55 -12.84
C ARG A 17 14.46 7.83 -13.69
N ARG A 18 15.74 8.03 -13.35
CA ARG A 18 16.88 7.49 -14.10
C ARG A 18 17.00 5.98 -13.98
N SER A 19 16.45 5.41 -12.92
CA SER A 19 16.49 3.98 -12.62
C SER A 19 15.12 3.31 -12.68
N TYR A 20 14.16 3.97 -13.34
CA TYR A 20 12.84 3.41 -13.61
C TYR A 20 12.93 2.26 -14.62
N VAL A 21 12.31 1.15 -14.29
CA VAL A 21 12.23 -0.06 -15.09
C VAL A 21 10.77 -0.25 -15.54
N PRO A 22 10.50 -0.48 -16.83
CA PRO A 22 9.15 -0.74 -17.31
C PRO A 22 8.51 -1.96 -16.62
N GLU A 23 7.20 -1.92 -16.38
CA GLU A 23 6.45 -2.98 -15.67
C GLU A 23 6.64 -4.38 -16.31
N ILE A 24 6.83 -4.47 -17.63
CA ILE A 24 7.10 -5.73 -18.33
C ILE A 24 8.41 -6.42 -17.88
N GLN A 25 9.36 -5.65 -17.36
CA GLN A 25 10.62 -6.15 -16.83
C GLN A 25 10.60 -6.27 -15.30
N ALA A 26 9.45 -6.11 -14.64
CA ALA A 26 9.32 -6.20 -13.20
C ALA A 26 9.82 -7.54 -12.64
N ALA A 27 9.66 -8.64 -13.38
CA ALA A 27 10.15 -9.96 -12.99
C ALA A 27 11.68 -9.99 -12.87
N ASN A 28 12.39 -9.18 -13.68
CA ASN A 28 13.84 -9.12 -13.70
C ASN A 28 14.41 -8.09 -12.72
N LEU A 29 13.54 -7.39 -11.97
CA LEU A 29 13.97 -6.32 -11.05
C LEU A 29 14.91 -6.84 -9.95
N ALA A 30 14.72 -8.10 -9.53
CA ALA A 30 15.54 -8.74 -8.51
C ALA A 30 17.01 -8.91 -8.93
N ASP A 31 17.27 -9.02 -10.24
CA ASP A 31 18.61 -9.22 -10.81
C ASP A 31 19.28 -7.90 -11.23
N MET A 32 18.57 -6.77 -11.13
CA MET A 32 19.08 -5.47 -11.57
C MET A 32 19.92 -4.78 -10.48
N PRO A 33 20.98 -4.06 -10.87
CA PRO A 33 21.77 -3.31 -9.91
C PRO A 33 20.93 -2.21 -9.26
N PRO A 34 20.96 -2.08 -7.92
CA PRO A 34 20.21 -1.04 -7.22
C PRO A 34 20.74 0.36 -7.60
N PRO A 35 19.87 1.40 -7.63
CA PRO A 35 18.46 1.39 -7.20
C PRO A 35 17.46 1.21 -8.35
N ALA A 36 17.14 -0.02 -8.75
CA ALA A 36 16.12 -0.32 -9.75
C ALA A 36 14.70 -0.35 -9.14
N TRP A 37 13.71 0.25 -9.81
CA TRP A 37 12.32 0.22 -9.36
C TRP A 37 11.33 0.25 -10.52
N THR A 38 10.11 -0.24 -10.29
CA THR A 38 9.02 -0.23 -11.26
C THR A 38 7.69 0.08 -10.59
N LEU A 39 6.71 0.54 -11.37
CA LEU A 39 5.35 0.79 -10.90
C LEU A 39 4.43 -0.34 -11.37
N LEU A 40 3.98 -1.18 -10.45
CA LEU A 40 3.04 -2.26 -10.74
C LEU A 40 1.61 -1.72 -10.80
N THR A 41 0.95 -1.85 -11.94
CA THR A 41 -0.41 -1.34 -12.15
C THR A 41 -1.44 -2.47 -12.07
N GLY A 42 -1.62 -3.01 -10.86
CA GLY A 42 -2.63 -4.02 -10.56
C GLY A 42 -3.96 -3.45 -10.07
N ARG A 43 -4.97 -4.31 -9.94
CA ARG A 43 -6.18 -4.00 -9.17
C ARG A 43 -5.80 -3.86 -7.70
N LEU A 44 -5.78 -2.63 -7.19
CA LEU A 44 -5.75 -2.44 -5.75
C LEU A 44 -7.09 -2.89 -5.16
N SER A 45 -7.03 -3.65 -4.07
CA SER A 45 -8.17 -3.80 -3.18
C SER A 45 -8.56 -2.42 -2.66
N PRO A 46 -9.85 -2.07 -2.59
CA PRO A 46 -10.29 -0.81 -1.98
C PRO A 46 -9.96 -0.72 -0.48
N LEU A 47 -9.52 -1.82 0.13
CA LEU A 47 -9.10 -1.87 1.52
C LEU A 47 -7.70 -1.25 1.69
N SER A 48 -7.63 -0.15 2.44
CA SER A 48 -6.38 0.45 2.88
C SER A 48 -5.91 -0.16 4.21
N SER A 49 -4.61 -0.15 4.49
CA SER A 49 -4.08 -0.58 5.80
C SER A 49 -4.66 0.22 6.97
N THR A 50 -5.10 1.46 6.73
CA THR A 50 -5.82 2.28 7.72
C THR A 50 -7.21 1.72 7.98
N ALA A 51 -7.97 1.38 6.94
CA ALA A 51 -9.27 0.75 7.09
C ALA A 51 -9.15 -0.60 7.82
N LEU A 52 -8.11 -1.38 7.53
CA LEU A 52 -7.85 -2.64 8.22
C LEU A 52 -7.55 -2.46 9.72
N ARG A 53 -6.81 -1.42 10.10
CA ARG A 53 -6.56 -1.10 11.52
C ARG A 53 -7.84 -0.69 12.24
N LEU A 54 -8.63 0.21 11.64
CA LEU A 54 -9.92 0.66 12.18
C LEU A 54 -10.92 -0.51 12.35
N MET A 55 -10.97 -1.43 11.38
CA MET A 55 -11.77 -2.66 11.47
C MET A 55 -11.32 -3.58 12.63
N ARG A 56 -9.99 -3.67 12.87
CA ARG A 56 -9.42 -4.46 13.96
C ARG A 56 -9.70 -3.83 15.33
N GLU A 57 -9.64 -2.50 15.42
CA GLU A 57 -9.97 -1.75 16.64
C GLU A 57 -11.47 -1.85 16.99
N GLY A 58 -12.35 -1.78 15.99
CA GLY A 58 -13.79 -1.97 16.18
C GLY A 58 -14.22 -3.39 16.57
N SER A 59 -13.45 -4.41 16.16
CA SER A 59 -13.74 -5.83 16.46
C SER A 59 -13.34 -6.23 17.89
N GLY A 60 -12.45 -5.47 18.55
CA GLY A 60 -12.01 -5.71 19.93
C GLY A 60 -12.94 -5.16 21.02
N ALA A 61 -13.91 -4.31 20.67
CA ALA A 61 -14.79 -3.65 21.63
C ALA A 61 -16.00 -4.51 22.07
N VAL A 62 -16.24 -5.66 21.44
CA VAL A 62 -17.40 -6.54 21.72
C VAL A 62 -17.03 -7.77 22.56
N SER A 63 -15.99 -7.70 23.41
CA SER A 63 -15.69 -8.77 24.36
C SER A 63 -14.99 -8.22 25.59
N GLY A 64 -15.77 -7.76 26.57
CA GLY A 64 -15.27 -7.56 27.93
C GLY A 64 -15.66 -6.26 28.61
N HIS A 65 -16.96 -6.03 28.84
CA HIS A 65 -17.36 -5.25 29.99
C HIS A 65 -18.77 -5.68 30.47
N THR A 66 -18.81 -6.60 31.42
CA THR A 66 -19.98 -6.73 32.30
C THR A 66 -19.71 -5.82 33.50
N PRO A 67 -20.39 -4.67 33.66
CA PRO A 67 -20.35 -3.96 34.92
C PRO A 67 -21.16 -4.78 35.93
N ARG A 68 -20.51 -5.26 37.00
CA ARG A 68 -21.26 -5.72 38.18
C ARG A 68 -21.72 -4.50 38.96
N PRO A 69 -23.00 -4.43 39.38
CA PRO A 69 -23.47 -3.35 40.24
C PRO A 69 -22.84 -3.46 41.63
N SER A 70 -22.53 -2.30 42.20
CA SER A 70 -22.08 -2.12 43.58
C SER A 70 -23.28 -2.20 44.53
N GLU A 71 -23.28 -3.18 45.43
CA GLU A 71 -23.99 -3.15 46.72
C GLU A 71 -23.01 -3.59 47.81
#